data_AF-A0A935I0T9-F1
#
_entry.id   AF-A0A935I0T9-F1
#
_cell.length_a   1.000
_cell.length_b   1.000
_cell.length_c   1.000
_cell.angle_alpha   90.00
_cell.angle_beta   90.00
_cell.angle_gamma   90.00
#
_symmetry.space_group_name_H-M   'P 1'
#
loop_
_entity.id
_entity.type
_entity.pdbx_description
1 polymer ?
#
loop_
_entity_poly.entity_id
_entity_poly.type
_entity_poly.pdbx_seq_one_letter_code
_entity_poly.pdbx_strand_id
1 'polypeptide(L)'
;MSLPKALVLIGLALTVAMASLWITNSISYGDVLFYSRDGRPVVKEELDPLFGTTVRTTSYEPGQWMGLLDVAFPFGAAPWMALGMGLSIAGIVLARRRRHAHVGVARVASLALVATLAFSAANAATDAKVGVSGKRYVKLNNAVRTNELTFVSNAPLEKIEGSASGIVGGFMMDPANLEATSGTITVTTNTMQTGMSKRDGHMLGEEWLDAEHHPSITYTVRELRNISVVQTDGTKATIKATAIGDFTMHGITKAMEATVTITYVRASDATKARASGDLVMLDARFTVPWNDFGIKGRKSFNDKVSQSIEIHASLFGNTGDK
;
A
#
# COMPACT_ATOMS: atom_id res chain seq x y z
N MET A 1 2.26 44.40 37.73
CA MET A 1 3.22 43.36 37.31
C MET A 1 4.37 44.04 36.58
N SER A 2 5.63 43.74 36.89
CA SER A 2 6.76 44.38 36.18
C SER A 2 6.88 43.81 34.76
N LEU A 3 7.33 44.63 33.81
CA LEU A 3 7.49 44.27 32.41
C LEU A 3 8.25 42.92 32.20
N PRO A 4 9.31 42.60 32.96
CA PRO A 4 9.98 41.30 32.86
C PRO A 4 9.08 40.11 33.25
N LYS A 5 8.24 40.26 34.28
CA LYS A 5 7.30 39.20 34.72
C LYS A 5 6.19 38.97 33.69
N ALA A 6 5.73 40.03 33.01
CA ALA A 6 4.75 39.92 31.94
C ALA A 6 5.32 39.14 30.73
N LEU A 7 6.56 39.42 30.33
CA LEU A 7 7.22 38.75 29.21
C LEU A 7 7.45 37.25 29.46
N VAL A 8 7.82 36.88 30.68
CA VAL A 8 7.99 35.46 31.07
C VAL A 8 6.66 34.70 31.00
N LEU A 9 5.56 35.30 31.46
CA LEU A 9 4.24 34.67 31.42
C LEU A 9 3.71 34.51 29.99
N ILE A 10 3.94 35.50 29.13
CA ILE A 10 3.58 35.42 27.70
C ILE A 10 4.39 34.32 27.01
N GLY A 11 5.70 34.24 27.25
CA GLY A 11 6.55 33.20 26.69
C GLY A 11 6.15 31.78 27.13
N LEU A 12 5.80 31.62 28.43
CA LEU A 12 5.31 30.35 28.96
C LEU A 12 3.97 29.96 28.35
N ALA A 13 3.03 30.89 28.24
CA ALA A 13 1.72 30.66 27.64
C ALA A 13 1.84 30.23 26.16
N LEU A 14 2.72 30.89 25.40
CA LEU A 14 2.99 30.52 24.01
C LEU A 14 3.63 29.13 23.89
N THR A 15 4.57 28.79 24.78
CA THR A 15 5.22 27.48 24.78
C THR A 15 4.23 26.36 25.12
N VAL A 16 3.36 26.57 26.10
CA VAL A 16 2.33 25.60 26.50
C VAL A 16 1.25 25.47 25.43
N ALA A 17 0.83 26.57 24.80
CA ALA A 17 -0.11 26.54 23.68
C ALA A 17 0.49 25.77 22.49
N MET A 18 1.76 26.03 22.16
CA MET A 18 2.47 25.31 21.11
C MET A 18 2.67 23.82 21.42
N ALA A 19 3.05 23.48 22.66
CA ALA A 19 3.20 22.10 23.09
C ALA A 19 1.85 21.38 23.09
N SER A 20 0.78 22.03 23.54
CA SER A 20 -0.58 21.48 23.51
C SER A 20 -1.07 21.26 22.08
N LEU A 21 -0.81 22.21 21.17
CA LEU A 21 -1.12 22.05 19.75
C LEU A 21 -0.32 20.88 19.15
N TRP A 22 0.99 20.79 19.46
CA TRP A 22 1.87 19.70 19.03
C TRP A 22 1.44 18.34 19.59
N ILE A 23 1.03 18.25 20.86
CA ILE A 23 0.53 17.02 21.50
C ILE A 23 -0.82 16.61 20.92
N THR A 24 -1.77 17.54 20.80
CA THR A 24 -3.11 17.26 20.24
C THR A 24 -3.00 16.80 18.80
N ASN A 25 -2.09 17.43 18.05
CA ASN A 25 -1.66 16.96 16.76
C ASN A 25 -1.13 15.53 16.94
N SER A 26 0.00 15.29 17.60
CA SER A 26 0.63 13.97 17.74
C SER A 26 -0.31 12.83 18.17
N ILE A 27 -1.26 13.08 19.09
CA ILE A 27 -2.23 12.08 19.57
C ILE A 27 -3.26 11.71 18.49
N SER A 28 -3.64 12.66 17.63
CA SER A 28 -4.53 12.40 16.48
C SER A 28 -3.85 11.58 15.37
N TYR A 29 -2.54 11.35 15.44
CA TYR A 29 -1.73 10.69 14.40
C TYR A 29 -1.28 9.26 14.71
N GLY A 30 -1.55 8.71 15.91
CA GLY A 30 -1.21 7.32 16.25
C GLY A 30 0.29 7.00 16.38
N ASP A 31 1.19 7.88 15.94
CA ASP A 31 2.65 7.80 16.04
C ASP A 31 3.30 9.20 16.23
N VAL A 32 4.52 9.24 16.77
CA VAL A 32 5.30 10.48 16.95
C VAL A 32 5.77 10.99 15.58
N LEU A 33 5.14 12.06 15.09
CA LEU A 33 5.49 12.67 13.81
C LEU A 33 6.89 13.33 13.83
N PHE A 34 7.73 12.93 12.87
CA PHE A 34 8.87 13.73 12.44
C PHE A 34 8.48 14.49 11.15
N TYR A 35 8.68 15.82 11.20
CA TYR A 35 8.44 16.85 10.20
C TYR A 35 8.55 16.40 8.71
N SER A 36 7.48 16.60 7.91
CA SER A 36 7.58 16.66 6.45
C SER A 36 6.88 17.91 5.93
N ARG A 37 7.58 18.69 5.08
CA ARG A 37 7.02 19.80 4.28
C ARG A 37 6.19 19.27 3.11
N ASP A 38 6.43 18.02 2.72
CA ASP A 38 5.89 17.38 1.53
C ASP A 38 4.65 16.56 1.90
N GLY A 39 3.69 16.51 0.97
CA GLY A 39 2.28 16.18 1.21
C GLY A 39 2.02 14.90 2.02
N ARG A 40 0.96 14.96 2.85
CA ARG A 40 0.48 13.88 3.71
C ARG A 40 -0.50 12.97 2.95
N PRO A 41 -0.33 11.64 3.00
CA PRO A 41 -1.37 10.72 2.57
C PRO A 41 -2.56 10.76 3.56
N VAL A 42 -3.71 11.20 3.09
CA VAL A 42 -5.01 11.10 3.76
C VAL A 42 -5.75 9.92 3.15
N VAL A 43 -5.88 8.87 3.95
CA VAL A 43 -6.59 7.65 3.60
C VAL A 43 -8.07 7.85 3.92
N LYS A 44 -8.93 7.78 2.89
CA LYS A 44 -10.37 7.73 3.07
C LYS A 44 -10.85 6.31 2.72
N GLU A 45 -11.58 5.71 3.66
CA GLU A 45 -12.28 4.45 3.43
C GLU A 45 -13.77 4.76 3.20
N GLU A 46 -14.28 4.39 2.03
CA GLU A 46 -15.67 4.62 1.66
C GLU A 46 -16.30 3.32 1.16
N LEU A 47 -17.50 3.00 1.64
CA LEU A 47 -18.27 1.89 1.12
C LEU A 47 -18.85 2.28 -0.25
N ASP A 48 -18.42 1.59 -1.31
CA ASP A 48 -19.01 1.79 -2.63
C ASP A 48 -20.35 1.05 -2.72
N PRO A 49 -21.49 1.74 -2.91
CA PRO A 49 -22.80 1.09 -2.93
C PRO A 49 -23.01 0.17 -4.15
N LEU A 50 -22.28 0.40 -5.26
CA LEU A 50 -22.39 -0.44 -6.46
C LEU A 50 -21.60 -1.75 -6.30
N PHE A 51 -20.37 -1.65 -5.78
CA PHE A 51 -19.52 -2.83 -5.58
C PHE A 51 -19.78 -3.54 -4.26
N GLY A 52 -20.34 -2.86 -3.26
CA GLY A 52 -20.54 -3.40 -1.90
C GLY A 52 -19.22 -3.64 -1.16
N THR A 53 -18.16 -2.95 -1.56
CA THR A 53 -16.80 -3.11 -1.04
C THR A 53 -16.29 -1.79 -0.48
N THR A 54 -15.54 -1.84 0.61
CA THR A 54 -14.81 -0.67 1.11
C THR A 54 -13.66 -0.37 0.17
N VAL A 55 -13.69 0.79 -0.47
CA VAL A 55 -12.60 1.28 -1.33
C VAL A 55 -11.76 2.24 -0.51
N ARG A 56 -10.44 2.00 -0.49
CA ARG A 56 -9.45 2.89 0.08
C ARG A 56 -8.96 3.83 -1.01
N THR A 57 -9.01 5.14 -0.77
CA THR A 57 -8.42 6.15 -1.66
C THR A 57 -7.42 6.98 -0.86
N THR A 58 -6.19 7.11 -1.36
CA THR A 58 -5.17 7.97 -0.77
C THR A 58 -5.11 9.29 -1.53
N SER A 59 -5.42 10.40 -0.84
CA SER A 59 -5.19 11.75 -1.35
C SER A 59 -3.95 12.35 -0.68
N TYR A 60 -3.19 13.20 -1.37
CA TYR A 60 -2.06 13.91 -0.77
C TYR A 60 -2.45 15.36 -0.47
N GLU A 61 -2.52 15.71 0.81
CA GLU A 61 -2.78 17.08 1.27
C GLU A 61 -1.45 17.77 1.65
N PRO A 62 -1.26 19.08 1.42
CA PRO A 62 -0.03 19.77 1.84
C PRO A 62 0.27 19.59 3.33
N GLY A 63 1.51 19.27 3.68
CA GLY A 63 1.95 19.20 5.08
C GLY A 63 1.81 20.57 5.77
N GLN A 64 1.37 20.59 7.02
CA GLN A 64 1.27 21.84 7.78
C GLN A 64 2.65 22.27 8.28
N TRP A 65 3.17 23.34 7.67
CA TRP A 65 4.43 23.98 8.06
C TRP A 65 4.19 25.07 9.11
N MET A 66 4.85 24.96 10.27
CA MET A 66 4.79 25.98 11.33
C MET A 66 6.07 26.83 11.42
N GLY A 67 6.57 27.33 10.30
CA GLY A 67 7.66 28.31 10.31
C GLY A 67 7.10 29.74 10.32
N LEU A 68 7.30 30.49 11.42
CA LEU A 68 7.17 31.96 11.38
C LEU A 68 8.34 32.61 10.59
N LEU A 69 9.39 31.84 10.31
CA LEU A 69 10.56 32.24 9.53
C LEU A 69 10.95 31.07 8.60
N ASP A 70 11.24 31.41 7.34
CA ASP A 70 11.54 30.49 6.23
C ASP A 70 12.96 29.90 6.34
N VAL A 71 13.30 29.28 7.48
CA VAL A 71 14.68 28.85 7.80
C VAL A 71 14.73 27.36 8.18
N ALA A 72 15.57 26.61 7.48
CA ALA A 72 15.74 25.17 7.68
C ALA A 72 16.52 24.81 8.97
N PHE A 73 16.33 23.56 9.41
CA PHE A 73 16.99 22.89 10.55
C PHE A 73 18.53 23.13 10.60
N PRO A 74 19.19 23.19 11.78
CA PRO A 74 18.80 22.70 13.12
C PRO A 74 18.26 23.70 14.16
N PHE A 75 18.03 24.96 13.80
CA PHE A 75 17.94 26.01 14.83
C PHE A 75 16.54 26.41 15.32
N GLY A 76 15.45 25.84 14.77
CA GLY A 76 14.08 26.30 15.08
C GLY A 76 13.44 25.77 16.37
N ALA A 77 13.77 24.56 16.83
CA ALA A 77 13.08 23.90 17.95
C ALA A 77 14.00 23.30 19.03
N ALA A 78 15.32 23.26 18.79
CA ALA A 78 16.30 22.66 19.69
C ALA A 78 16.57 23.45 21.00
N PRO A 79 16.50 24.80 21.06
CA PRO A 79 16.84 25.51 22.29
C PRO A 79 15.88 25.25 23.46
N TRP A 80 14.61 24.93 23.16
CA TRP A 80 13.56 24.82 24.18
C TRP A 80 13.42 23.40 24.76
N MET A 81 13.65 22.36 23.96
CA MET A 81 13.59 20.98 24.45
C MET A 81 14.81 20.59 25.31
N ALA A 82 15.99 21.14 25.01
CA ALA A 82 17.20 20.90 25.80
C ALA A 82 17.12 21.52 27.22
N LEU A 83 16.36 22.61 27.39
CA LEU A 83 16.12 23.25 28.69
C LEU A 83 15.11 22.48 29.55
N GLY A 84 14.18 21.74 28.93
CA GLY A 84 13.19 20.91 29.63
C GLY A 84 13.70 19.52 30.04
N MET A 85 14.54 18.88 29.23
CA MET A 85 15.02 17.52 29.49
C MET A 85 16.11 17.42 30.59
N GLY A 86 16.73 18.54 30.97
CA GLY A 86 17.79 18.56 31.99
C GLY A 86 17.34 18.24 33.42
N LEU A 87 16.04 18.29 33.73
CA LEU A 87 15.51 18.08 35.09
C LEU A 87 14.93 16.69 35.36
N SER A 88 14.81 15.81 34.35
CA SER A 88 14.10 14.52 34.50
C SER A 88 15.01 13.29 34.65
N ILE A 89 16.33 13.41 34.48
CA ILE A 89 17.25 12.26 34.43
C ILE A 89 17.84 11.87 35.82
N ALA A 90 17.48 12.58 36.90
CA ALA A 90 17.95 12.23 38.25
C ALA A 90 17.16 11.10 38.94
N GLY A 91 16.03 10.64 38.38
CA GLY A 91 15.12 9.70 39.06
C GLY A 91 15.34 8.21 38.78
N ILE A 92 16.07 7.84 37.72
CA ILE A 92 16.05 6.45 37.18
C ILE A 92 17.29 5.63 37.60
N VAL A 93 18.24 6.19 38.35
CA VAL A 93 19.53 5.53 38.68
C VAL A 93 19.54 4.73 40.00
N LEU A 94 18.40 4.50 40.67
CA LEU A 94 18.36 3.69 41.91
C LEU A 94 17.37 2.51 41.87
N ALA A 95 17.80 1.39 41.29
CA ALA A 95 17.37 0.05 41.75
C ALA A 95 18.40 -1.02 41.32
N ARG A 96 19.26 -1.42 42.26
CA ARG A 96 20.31 -2.44 42.08
C ARG A 96 19.78 -3.87 42.30
N ARG A 97 20.18 -4.75 41.37
CA ARG A 97 20.71 -6.14 41.52
C ARG A 97 19.81 -7.25 42.11
N ARG A 98 19.77 -8.41 41.43
CA ARG A 98 20.67 -9.59 41.65
C ARG A 98 20.50 -10.68 40.56
N ARG A 99 21.62 -11.38 40.24
CA ARG A 99 21.79 -12.64 39.46
C ARG A 99 21.69 -13.86 40.43
N HIS A 100 21.45 -15.13 40.09
CA HIS A 100 22.12 -16.08 39.15
C HIS A 100 21.31 -17.40 38.93
N ALA A 101 21.53 -18.07 37.78
CA ALA A 101 21.66 -19.52 37.38
C ALA A 101 20.87 -20.67 38.11
N HIS A 102 20.50 -21.85 37.56
CA HIS A 102 21.14 -22.82 36.63
C HIS A 102 20.19 -24.01 36.23
N VAL A 103 20.47 -24.66 35.08
CA VAL A 103 20.44 -26.14 34.72
C VAL A 103 19.17 -26.92 34.26
N GLY A 104 19.26 -27.49 33.03
CA GLY A 104 18.98 -28.90 32.63
C GLY A 104 17.63 -29.25 31.94
N VAL A 105 17.38 -30.29 31.11
CA VAL A 105 18.09 -31.31 30.28
C VAL A 105 17.01 -32.02 29.36
N ALA A 106 17.40 -32.46 28.13
CA ALA A 106 16.88 -33.55 27.22
C ALA A 106 15.42 -33.57 26.66
N ARG A 107 15.23 -33.59 25.31
CA ARG A 107 14.98 -34.71 24.31
C ARG A 107 13.66 -35.49 24.51
N VAL A 108 12.79 -35.73 23.50
CA VAL A 108 12.80 -36.78 22.44
C VAL A 108 11.55 -36.53 21.52
N ALA A 109 11.67 -36.34 20.20
CA ALA A 109 11.50 -37.26 19.05
C ALA A 109 10.07 -37.73 18.64
N SER A 110 9.71 -37.40 17.38
CA SER A 110 9.03 -38.18 16.32
C SER A 110 7.56 -38.65 16.46
N LEU A 111 6.70 -38.29 15.48
CA LEU A 111 6.12 -39.22 14.49
C LEU A 111 5.34 -38.48 13.38
N ALA A 112 5.41 -39.01 12.16
CA ALA A 112 4.79 -38.51 10.94
C ALA A 112 3.40 -39.10 10.67
N LEU A 113 2.56 -38.39 9.90
CA LEU A 113 1.66 -39.02 8.93
C LEU A 113 1.42 -38.08 7.75
N VAL A 114 1.89 -38.50 6.57
CA VAL A 114 1.59 -37.93 5.26
C VAL A 114 0.33 -38.62 4.73
N ALA A 115 -0.65 -37.83 4.30
CA ALA A 115 -1.74 -38.30 3.46
C ALA A 115 -1.85 -37.36 2.25
N THR A 116 -1.27 -37.75 1.12
CA THR A 116 -1.45 -37.11 -0.18
C THR A 116 -2.67 -37.73 -0.86
N LEU A 117 -3.81 -37.03 -0.85
CA LEU A 117 -4.91 -37.29 -1.77
C LEU A 117 -4.66 -36.47 -3.04
N ALA A 118 -4.20 -37.13 -4.09
CA ALA A 118 -4.21 -36.56 -5.43
C ALA A 118 -5.65 -36.64 -5.98
N PHE A 119 -6.41 -35.55 -5.86
CA PHE A 119 -7.68 -35.40 -6.57
C PHE A 119 -7.37 -34.82 -7.95
N SER A 120 -7.47 -35.64 -8.99
CA SER A 120 -7.46 -35.16 -10.37
C SER A 120 -8.91 -34.81 -10.74
N ALA A 121 -9.35 -33.59 -10.39
CA ALA A 121 -10.59 -33.07 -10.93
C ALA A 121 -10.33 -32.65 -12.38
N ALA A 122 -11.11 -33.19 -13.32
CA ALA A 122 -11.21 -32.57 -14.64
C ALA A 122 -11.77 -31.15 -14.42
N ASN A 123 -10.98 -30.12 -14.72
CA ASN A 123 -11.39 -28.73 -14.52
C ASN A 123 -12.54 -28.39 -15.48
N ALA A 124 -13.77 -28.53 -14.99
CA ALA A 124 -14.89 -27.79 -15.56
C ALA A 124 -14.62 -26.29 -15.29
N ALA A 125 -14.71 -25.48 -16.34
CA ALA A 125 -14.50 -24.04 -16.22
C ALA A 125 -15.45 -23.43 -15.18
N THR A 126 -14.93 -22.53 -14.35
CA THR A 126 -15.69 -21.88 -13.29
C THR A 126 -16.51 -20.74 -13.87
N ASP A 127 -17.83 -20.85 -13.73
CA ASP A 127 -18.81 -19.83 -14.12
C ASP A 127 -19.09 -18.87 -12.94
N ALA A 128 -18.97 -17.56 -13.18
CA ALA A 128 -19.31 -16.48 -12.26
C ALA A 128 -20.82 -16.38 -11.95
N LYS A 129 -21.66 -17.02 -12.76
CA LYS A 129 -23.13 -17.08 -12.66
C LYS A 129 -23.80 -15.70 -12.70
N VAL A 130 -23.28 -14.79 -13.52
CA VAL A 130 -23.82 -13.43 -13.72
C VAL A 130 -24.75 -13.30 -14.93
N GLY A 131 -25.17 -14.44 -15.51
CA GLY A 131 -26.13 -14.48 -16.63
C GLY A 131 -25.62 -13.80 -17.91
N VAL A 132 -24.31 -13.63 -18.06
CA VAL A 132 -23.63 -13.08 -19.23
C VAL A 132 -22.62 -14.09 -19.72
N SER A 133 -22.61 -14.36 -21.03
CA SER A 133 -21.68 -15.30 -21.65
C SER A 133 -20.76 -14.61 -22.66
N GLY A 134 -19.58 -15.22 -22.82
CA GLY A 134 -18.59 -14.86 -23.83
C GLY A 134 -17.56 -13.88 -23.30
N LYS A 135 -16.40 -13.92 -23.95
CA LYS A 135 -15.25 -13.07 -23.63
C LYS A 135 -15.62 -11.58 -23.71
N ARG A 136 -15.15 -10.82 -22.73
CA ARG A 136 -15.27 -9.36 -22.63
C ARG A 136 -13.89 -8.80 -22.33
N TYR A 137 -13.53 -7.71 -23.02
CA TYR A 137 -12.37 -6.93 -22.66
C TYR A 137 -12.77 -5.91 -21.61
N VAL A 138 -12.16 -5.97 -20.43
CA VAL A 138 -12.28 -4.99 -19.37
C VAL A 138 -11.12 -4.03 -19.51
N LYS A 139 -11.42 -2.79 -19.90
CA LYS A 139 -10.42 -1.72 -19.98
C LYS A 139 -10.33 -1.03 -18.63
N LEU A 140 -9.14 -0.99 -18.03
CA LEU A 140 -8.91 -0.23 -16.80
C LEU A 140 -8.97 1.27 -17.10
N ASN A 141 -9.73 2.01 -16.31
CA ASN A 141 -9.86 3.45 -16.45
C ASN A 141 -10.46 4.10 -15.20
N ASN A 142 -10.31 5.42 -15.13
CA ASN A 142 -10.79 6.21 -13.99
C ASN A 142 -12.26 6.68 -14.13
N ALA A 143 -12.99 6.27 -15.17
CA ALA A 143 -14.39 6.67 -15.34
C ALA A 143 -15.30 5.96 -14.33
N VAL A 144 -14.99 4.70 -14.00
CA VAL A 144 -15.68 3.97 -12.95
C VAL A 144 -15.33 4.56 -11.59
N ARG A 145 -14.04 4.52 -11.22
CA ARG A 145 -13.48 5.12 -10.01
C ARG A 145 -11.98 5.28 -10.21
N THR A 146 -11.34 6.16 -9.44
CA THR A 146 -9.89 6.35 -9.52
C THR A 146 -9.15 5.05 -9.21
N ASN A 147 -8.31 4.62 -10.15
CA ASN A 147 -7.40 3.50 -9.98
C ASN A 147 -6.22 3.91 -9.10
N GLU A 148 -5.88 3.06 -8.15
CA GLU A 148 -4.76 3.30 -7.25
C GLU A 148 -4.00 2.00 -6.99
N LEU A 149 -2.68 2.09 -7.02
CA LEU A 149 -1.79 1.08 -6.46
C LEU A 149 -1.11 1.70 -5.25
N THR A 150 -1.10 0.98 -4.14
CA THR A 150 -0.33 1.30 -2.95
C THR A 150 0.79 0.28 -2.76
N PHE A 151 1.90 0.74 -2.21
CA PHE A 151 3.03 -0.10 -1.87
C PHE A 151 3.52 0.22 -0.46
N VAL A 152 3.91 -0.83 0.27
CA VAL A 152 4.41 -0.71 1.63
C VAL A 152 5.74 -1.45 1.75
N SER A 153 6.76 -0.73 2.19
CA SER A 153 8.02 -1.29 2.65
C SER A 153 8.04 -1.21 4.17
N ASN A 154 7.89 -2.36 4.83
CA ASN A 154 7.89 -2.45 6.28
C ASN A 154 9.25 -2.97 6.79
N ALA A 155 10.24 -2.08 6.91
CA ALA A 155 11.57 -2.43 7.42
C ALA A 155 11.67 -2.20 8.93
N PRO A 156 12.60 -2.86 9.65
CA PRO A 156 12.77 -2.66 11.10
C PRO A 156 13.07 -1.21 11.50
N LEU A 157 13.74 -0.45 10.63
CA LEU A 157 14.17 0.93 10.92
C LEU A 157 13.21 1.99 10.39
N GLU A 158 12.39 1.66 9.39
CA GLU A 158 11.50 2.62 8.73
C GLU A 158 10.35 1.89 8.02
N LYS A 159 9.14 2.41 8.21
CA LYS A 159 7.97 2.04 7.41
C LYS A 159 7.76 3.09 6.34
N ILE A 160 7.78 2.67 5.08
CA ILE A 160 7.57 3.53 3.92
C ILE A 160 6.26 3.11 3.26
N GLU A 161 5.37 4.07 3.07
CA GLU A 161 4.14 3.90 2.31
C GLU A 161 4.18 4.81 1.09
N GLY A 162 3.66 4.32 -0.03
CA GLY A 162 3.54 5.11 -1.24
C GLY A 162 2.42 4.61 -2.13
N SER A 163 2.19 5.34 -3.21
CA SER A 163 1.18 5.02 -4.20
C SER A 163 1.62 5.35 -5.62
N ALA A 164 0.90 4.80 -6.59
CA ALA A 164 1.04 5.08 -8.02
C ALA A 164 -0.34 5.28 -8.65
N SER A 165 -0.45 6.24 -9.55
CA SER A 165 -1.70 6.60 -10.23
C SER A 165 -1.70 6.32 -11.74
N GLY A 166 -0.53 6.10 -12.33
CA GLY A 166 -0.35 5.83 -13.77
C GLY A 166 -0.68 4.40 -14.16
N ILE A 167 -1.85 3.88 -13.76
CA ILE A 167 -2.29 2.53 -14.14
C ILE A 167 -3.01 2.56 -15.49
N VAL A 168 -2.55 1.73 -16.41
CA VAL A 168 -3.18 1.49 -17.71
C VAL A 168 -3.26 0.01 -18.04
N GLY A 169 -4.06 -0.33 -19.06
CA GLY A 169 -4.19 -1.69 -19.56
C GLY A 169 -5.59 -2.26 -19.36
N GLY A 170 -5.66 -3.58 -19.27
CA GLY A 170 -6.94 -4.29 -19.24
C GLY A 170 -6.76 -5.79 -19.36
N PHE A 171 -7.88 -6.50 -19.23
CA PHE A 171 -7.90 -7.95 -19.28
C PHE A 171 -9.13 -8.48 -19.99
N MET A 172 -8.94 -9.59 -20.70
CA MET A 172 -10.00 -10.42 -21.23
C MET A 172 -10.51 -11.33 -20.12
N MET A 173 -11.82 -11.34 -19.91
CA MET A 173 -12.49 -12.25 -18.99
C MET A 173 -13.71 -12.86 -19.70
N ASP A 174 -13.95 -14.15 -19.48
CA ASP A 174 -15.24 -14.77 -19.80
C ASP A 174 -15.93 -15.10 -18.47
N PRO A 175 -17.07 -14.48 -18.15
CA PRO A 175 -17.78 -14.82 -16.92
C PRO A 175 -18.17 -16.31 -16.85
N ALA A 176 -18.28 -17.01 -17.98
CA ALA A 176 -18.55 -18.45 -18.02
C ALA A 176 -17.27 -19.32 -18.00
N ASN A 177 -16.08 -18.71 -18.07
CA ASN A 177 -14.78 -19.41 -18.03
C ASN A 177 -13.70 -18.48 -17.45
N LEU A 178 -13.69 -18.39 -16.11
CA LEU A 178 -12.81 -17.48 -15.39
C LEU A 178 -11.33 -17.89 -15.48
N GLU A 179 -11.02 -19.18 -15.62
CA GLU A 179 -9.66 -19.72 -15.73
C GLU A 179 -8.90 -19.13 -16.94
N ALA A 180 -9.61 -18.84 -18.02
CA ALA A 180 -9.06 -18.28 -19.26
C ALA A 180 -8.82 -16.76 -19.21
N THR A 181 -8.98 -16.12 -18.04
CA THR A 181 -8.74 -14.69 -17.87
C THR A 181 -7.27 -14.37 -18.12
N SER A 182 -7.01 -13.40 -18.98
CA SER A 182 -5.67 -12.99 -19.40
C SER A 182 -5.64 -11.50 -19.69
N GLY A 183 -4.49 -10.86 -19.53
CA GLY A 183 -4.40 -9.42 -19.75
C GLY A 183 -3.08 -8.83 -19.29
N THR A 184 -2.93 -7.54 -19.50
CA THR A 184 -1.73 -6.81 -19.09
C THR A 184 -2.14 -5.56 -18.35
N ILE A 185 -1.58 -5.39 -17.16
CA ILE A 185 -1.72 -4.20 -16.34
C ILE A 185 -0.33 -3.56 -16.29
N THR A 186 -0.27 -2.27 -16.58
CA THR A 186 0.98 -1.50 -16.61
C THR A 186 0.86 -0.32 -15.65
N VAL A 187 1.92 -0.10 -14.88
CA VAL A 187 2.09 1.07 -14.03
C VAL A 187 3.23 1.89 -14.60
N THR A 188 2.98 3.16 -14.86
CA THR A 188 4.02 4.12 -15.23
C THR A 188 4.88 4.43 -14.00
N THR A 189 6.16 4.06 -14.04
CA THR A 189 7.10 4.15 -12.91
C THR A 189 7.17 5.57 -12.33
N ASN A 190 7.21 6.59 -13.19
CA ASN A 190 7.26 8.01 -12.80
C ASN A 190 6.04 8.53 -12.04
N THR A 191 4.96 7.76 -11.93
CA THR A 191 3.78 8.15 -11.13
C THR A 191 3.85 7.66 -9.68
N MET A 192 4.89 6.91 -9.33
CA MET A 192 5.11 6.43 -7.97
C MET A 192 5.58 7.56 -7.06
N GLN A 193 4.95 7.68 -5.89
CA GLN A 193 5.29 8.68 -4.89
C GLN A 193 5.11 8.13 -3.46
N THR A 194 5.82 8.73 -2.52
CA THR A 194 5.81 8.37 -1.09
C THR A 194 5.44 9.55 -0.20
N GLY A 195 5.02 10.67 -0.79
CA GLY A 195 4.75 11.94 -0.08
C GLY A 195 6.01 12.68 0.37
N MET A 196 7.21 12.24 -0.04
CA MET A 196 8.49 12.88 0.28
C MET A 196 9.32 13.02 -0.99
N SER A 197 9.40 14.23 -1.54
CA SER A 197 9.97 14.47 -2.87
C SER A 197 11.41 13.96 -3.00
N LYS A 198 12.21 14.08 -1.94
CA LYS A 198 13.59 13.54 -1.91
C LYS A 198 13.63 12.02 -1.98
N ARG A 199 12.71 11.33 -1.30
CA ARG A 199 12.63 9.87 -1.33
C ARG A 199 12.11 9.40 -2.68
N ASP A 200 11.16 10.13 -3.26
CA ASP A 200 10.63 9.86 -4.59
C ASP A 200 11.74 9.99 -5.65
N GLY A 201 12.56 11.05 -5.57
CA GLY A 201 13.73 11.19 -6.43
C GLY A 201 14.75 10.04 -6.29
N HIS A 202 15.00 9.55 -5.07
CA HIS A 202 15.86 8.38 -4.89
C HIS A 202 15.23 7.09 -5.42
N MET A 203 13.95 6.87 -5.17
CA MET A 203 13.20 5.68 -5.59
C MET A 203 13.15 5.58 -7.12
N LEU A 204 12.96 6.69 -7.81
CA LEU A 204 12.89 6.76 -9.28
C LEU A 204 14.26 6.77 -9.96
N GLY A 205 15.34 7.07 -9.23
CA GLY A 205 16.69 7.16 -9.78
C GLY A 205 17.33 5.81 -10.12
N GLU A 206 18.48 5.88 -10.81
CA GLU A 206 19.25 4.75 -11.36
C GLU A 206 19.60 3.65 -10.34
N GLU A 207 19.80 4.01 -9.07
CA GLU A 207 20.16 3.06 -8.01
C GLU A 207 18.96 2.18 -7.56
N TRP A 208 17.74 2.59 -7.91
CA TRP A 208 16.49 1.94 -7.51
C TRP A 208 15.67 1.49 -8.73
N LEU A 209 14.60 2.21 -9.08
CA LEU A 209 13.70 1.79 -10.16
C LEU A 209 14.21 2.20 -11.54
N ASP A 210 15.18 3.12 -11.61
CA ASP A 210 15.72 3.67 -12.86
C ASP A 210 14.62 4.01 -13.87
N ALA A 211 13.71 4.90 -13.46
CA ALA A 211 12.49 5.18 -14.19
C ALA A 211 12.73 5.79 -15.59
N GLU A 212 13.94 6.29 -15.85
CA GLU A 212 14.35 6.79 -17.16
C GLU A 212 14.54 5.65 -18.17
N HIS A 213 15.25 4.58 -17.78
CA HIS A 213 15.47 3.41 -18.64
C HIS A 213 14.37 2.33 -18.49
N HIS A 214 13.65 2.35 -17.37
CA HIS A 214 12.57 1.41 -17.03
C HIS A 214 11.27 2.16 -16.70
N PRO A 215 10.62 2.81 -17.69
CA PRO A 215 9.49 3.71 -17.48
C PRO A 215 8.18 3.01 -17.08
N SER A 216 8.14 1.68 -17.14
CA SER A 216 6.96 0.89 -16.88
C SER A 216 7.24 -0.38 -16.08
N ILE A 217 6.34 -0.69 -15.15
CA ILE A 217 6.24 -1.98 -14.45
C ILE A 217 4.99 -2.69 -14.94
N THR A 218 5.09 -3.96 -15.34
CA THR A 218 3.97 -4.67 -15.97
C THR A 218 3.67 -5.99 -15.28
N TYR A 219 2.38 -6.32 -15.13
CA TYR A 219 1.93 -7.67 -14.77
C TYR A 219 1.09 -8.23 -15.93
N THR A 220 1.57 -9.30 -16.56
CA THR A 220 0.83 -10.00 -17.63
C THR A 220 0.20 -11.26 -17.05
N VAL A 221 -1.11 -11.20 -16.82
CA VAL A 221 -1.91 -12.33 -16.34
C VAL A 221 -2.03 -13.37 -17.45
N ARG A 222 -1.68 -14.62 -17.15
CA ARG A 222 -1.82 -15.77 -18.05
C ARG A 222 -3.07 -16.58 -17.77
N GLU A 223 -3.40 -16.77 -16.49
CA GLU A 223 -4.54 -17.55 -16.04
C GLU A 223 -4.97 -17.17 -14.61
N LEU A 224 -6.18 -17.57 -14.24
CA LEU A 224 -6.64 -17.59 -12.84
C LEU A 224 -6.71 -19.03 -12.33
N ARG A 225 -6.30 -19.23 -11.08
CA ARG A 225 -6.39 -20.49 -10.34
C ARG A 225 -7.08 -20.30 -9.00
N ASN A 226 -7.39 -21.40 -8.31
CA ASN A 226 -8.03 -21.39 -6.98
C ASN A 226 -9.28 -20.51 -6.93
N ILE A 227 -10.10 -20.60 -7.97
CA ILE A 227 -11.23 -19.70 -8.20
C ILE A 227 -12.39 -20.08 -7.27
N SER A 228 -12.97 -19.09 -6.61
CA SER A 228 -14.11 -19.22 -5.72
C SER A 228 -15.08 -18.07 -5.94
N VAL A 229 -16.32 -18.38 -6.36
CA VAL A 229 -17.40 -17.40 -6.41
C VAL A 229 -17.97 -17.24 -5.00
N VAL A 230 -17.62 -16.14 -4.33
CA VAL A 230 -17.94 -15.89 -2.92
C VAL A 230 -19.38 -15.43 -2.74
N GLN A 231 -19.86 -14.60 -3.66
CA GLN A 231 -21.21 -14.04 -3.66
C GLN A 231 -21.69 -13.89 -5.10
N THR A 232 -22.98 -14.15 -5.35
CA THR A 232 -23.63 -13.85 -6.62
C THR A 232 -25.13 -13.67 -6.43
N ASP A 233 -25.73 -12.73 -7.16
CA ASP A 233 -27.18 -12.51 -7.23
C ASP A 233 -27.73 -12.65 -8.67
N GLY A 234 -26.91 -13.15 -9.60
CA GLY A 234 -27.25 -13.26 -11.02
C GLY A 234 -26.97 -11.99 -11.83
N THR A 235 -26.72 -10.84 -11.19
CA THR A 235 -26.36 -9.57 -11.84
C THR A 235 -25.02 -9.01 -11.36
N LYS A 236 -24.62 -9.37 -10.15
CA LYS A 236 -23.33 -9.08 -9.55
C LYS A 236 -22.71 -10.38 -9.06
N ALA A 237 -21.38 -10.50 -9.18
CA ALA A 237 -20.62 -11.57 -8.54
C ALA A 237 -19.31 -11.05 -7.93
N THR A 238 -18.94 -11.63 -6.80
CA THR A 238 -17.65 -11.42 -6.14
C THR A 238 -16.86 -12.72 -6.21
N ILE A 239 -15.71 -12.68 -6.85
CA ILE A 239 -14.85 -13.83 -7.15
C ILE A 239 -13.53 -13.65 -6.43
N LYS A 240 -13.02 -14.69 -5.77
CA LYS A 240 -11.65 -14.75 -5.28
C LYS A 240 -10.86 -15.74 -6.12
N ALA A 241 -9.62 -15.39 -6.47
CA ALA A 241 -8.74 -16.25 -7.25
C ALA A 241 -7.27 -15.94 -6.95
N THR A 242 -6.39 -16.81 -7.44
CA THR A 242 -4.96 -16.57 -7.57
C THR A 242 -4.67 -16.26 -9.05
N ALA A 243 -4.25 -15.04 -9.35
CA ALA A 243 -3.74 -14.69 -10.67
C ALA A 243 -2.31 -15.21 -10.83
N ILE A 244 -2.07 -15.93 -11.92
CA ILE A 244 -0.73 -16.43 -12.29
C ILE A 244 -0.29 -15.64 -13.52
N GLY A 245 0.87 -15.01 -13.44
CA GLY A 245 1.33 -14.14 -14.49
C GLY A 245 2.81 -13.82 -14.43
N ASP A 246 3.24 -13.05 -15.41
CA ASP A 246 4.62 -12.63 -15.58
C ASP A 246 4.73 -11.16 -15.16
N PHE A 247 5.43 -10.93 -14.05
CA PHE A 247 5.71 -9.60 -13.52
C PHE A 247 7.07 -9.13 -14.02
N THR A 248 7.08 -7.94 -14.63
CA THR A 248 8.30 -7.31 -15.15
C THR A 248 8.52 -5.99 -14.44
N MET A 249 9.69 -5.85 -13.84
CA MET A 249 10.16 -4.63 -13.18
C MET A 249 11.65 -4.49 -13.47
N HIS A 250 12.09 -3.25 -13.74
CA HIS A 250 13.51 -2.96 -13.96
C HIS A 250 14.16 -3.87 -15.03
N GLY A 251 13.42 -4.10 -16.13
CA GLY A 251 13.83 -4.92 -17.26
C GLY A 251 13.87 -6.44 -17.02
N ILE A 252 13.59 -6.92 -15.81
CA ILE A 252 13.62 -8.35 -15.46
C ILE A 252 12.20 -8.88 -15.29
N THR A 253 11.92 -10.02 -15.93
CA THR A 253 10.62 -10.69 -15.88
C THR A 253 10.69 -11.95 -15.01
N LYS A 254 9.70 -12.12 -14.12
CA LYS A 254 9.54 -13.31 -13.28
C LYS A 254 8.09 -13.75 -13.22
N ALA A 255 7.88 -15.06 -13.14
CA ALA A 255 6.56 -15.60 -12.83
C ALA A 255 6.21 -15.30 -11.36
N MET A 256 5.05 -14.70 -11.14
CA MET A 256 4.56 -14.32 -9.81
C MET A 256 3.07 -14.60 -9.67
N GLU A 257 2.65 -14.85 -8.43
CA GLU A 257 1.25 -15.05 -8.09
C GLU A 257 0.70 -13.82 -7.36
N ALA A 258 -0.55 -13.46 -7.65
CA ALA A 258 -1.26 -12.42 -6.92
C ALA A 258 -2.61 -12.95 -6.42
N THR A 259 -2.93 -12.67 -5.17
CA THR A 259 -4.28 -12.91 -4.65
C THR A 259 -5.19 -11.82 -5.17
N VAL A 260 -6.26 -12.20 -5.86
CA VAL A 260 -7.20 -11.25 -6.47
C VAL A 260 -8.62 -11.47 -5.99
N THR A 261 -9.33 -10.38 -5.74
CA THR A 261 -10.79 -10.34 -5.60
C THR A 261 -11.35 -9.51 -6.73
N ILE A 262 -12.25 -10.10 -7.52
CA ILE A 262 -12.89 -9.46 -8.67
C ILE A 262 -14.38 -9.31 -8.35
N THR A 263 -14.86 -8.08 -8.36
CA THR A 263 -16.30 -7.79 -8.28
C THR A 263 -16.77 -7.37 -9.67
N TYR A 264 -17.60 -8.21 -10.28
CA TYR A 264 -18.23 -7.96 -11.57
C TYR A 264 -19.66 -7.50 -11.36
N VAL A 265 -20.06 -6.40 -12.01
CA VAL A 265 -21.42 -5.85 -11.96
C VAL A 265 -21.92 -5.69 -13.40
N ARG A 266 -22.97 -6.43 -13.75
CA ARG A 266 -23.60 -6.35 -15.07
C ARG A 266 -24.17 -4.96 -15.33
N ALA A 267 -24.09 -4.52 -16.57
CA ALA A 267 -24.68 -3.27 -17.03
C ALA A 267 -26.17 -3.17 -16.66
N SER A 268 -26.55 -2.01 -16.12
CA SER A 268 -27.93 -1.64 -15.77
C SER A 268 -28.09 -0.12 -15.89
N ASP A 269 -29.31 0.38 -15.75
CA ASP A 269 -29.53 1.84 -15.76
C ASP A 269 -28.82 2.56 -14.61
N ALA A 270 -28.64 1.89 -13.46
CA ALA A 270 -27.85 2.42 -12.35
C ALA A 270 -26.36 2.50 -12.66
N THR A 271 -25.78 1.53 -13.38
CA THR A 271 -24.35 1.53 -13.72
C THR A 271 -24.01 2.50 -14.84
N LYS A 272 -24.95 2.75 -15.78
CA LYS A 272 -24.78 3.71 -16.89
C LYS A 272 -24.46 5.13 -16.43
N ALA A 273 -24.93 5.52 -15.25
CA ALA A 273 -24.59 6.81 -14.65
C ALA A 273 -23.09 6.95 -14.33
N ARG A 274 -22.37 5.83 -14.24
CA ARG A 274 -20.94 5.76 -13.88
C ARG A 274 -20.06 5.49 -15.09
N ALA A 275 -20.34 4.43 -15.83
CA ALA A 275 -19.67 4.12 -17.09
C ALA A 275 -20.54 3.19 -17.96
N SER A 276 -20.22 3.11 -19.25
CA SER A 276 -20.87 2.19 -20.18
C SER A 276 -20.42 0.74 -19.94
N GLY A 277 -21.24 -0.23 -20.36
CA GLY A 277 -20.89 -1.65 -20.23
C GLY A 277 -20.97 -2.19 -18.80
N ASP A 278 -20.45 -3.39 -18.61
CA ASP A 278 -20.33 -4.02 -17.31
C ASP A 278 -19.16 -3.39 -16.55
N LEU A 279 -19.33 -3.21 -15.24
CA LEU A 279 -18.32 -2.60 -14.39
C LEU A 279 -17.56 -3.69 -13.64
N VAL A 280 -16.25 -3.50 -13.49
CA VAL A 280 -15.40 -4.44 -12.78
C VAL A 280 -14.52 -3.68 -11.80
N MET A 281 -14.45 -4.19 -10.57
CA MET A 281 -13.45 -3.84 -9.58
C MET A 281 -12.52 -5.04 -9.37
N LEU A 282 -11.22 -4.77 -9.34
CA LEU A 282 -10.15 -5.73 -9.08
C LEU A 282 -9.36 -5.24 -7.86
N ASP A 283 -9.42 -5.99 -6.77
CA ASP A 283 -8.55 -5.86 -5.61
C ASP A 283 -7.44 -6.91 -5.73
N ALA A 284 -6.19 -6.49 -5.83
CA ALA A 284 -5.05 -7.40 -5.99
C ALA A 284 -4.00 -7.19 -4.91
N ARG A 285 -3.47 -8.28 -4.36
CA ARG A 285 -2.44 -8.28 -3.31
C ARG A 285 -1.34 -9.28 -3.61
N PHE A 286 -0.10 -8.82 -3.52
CA PHE A 286 1.09 -9.66 -3.68
C PHE A 286 2.31 -8.97 -3.08
N THR A 287 3.43 -9.69 -3.03
CA THR A 287 4.68 -9.20 -2.47
C THR A 287 5.78 -9.30 -3.50
N VAL A 288 6.54 -8.22 -3.67
CA VAL A 288 7.63 -8.12 -4.66
C VAL A 288 8.98 -8.10 -3.93
N PRO A 289 9.82 -9.14 -4.10
CA PRO A 289 11.21 -9.08 -3.66
C PRO A 289 12.01 -8.24 -4.65
N TRP A 290 12.26 -6.96 -4.35
CA TRP A 290 12.82 -6.02 -5.33
C TRP A 290 14.24 -6.38 -5.80
N ASN A 291 15.05 -7.01 -4.93
CA ASN A 291 16.41 -7.49 -5.26
C ASN A 291 16.44 -8.49 -6.42
N ASP A 292 15.36 -9.27 -6.59
CA ASP A 292 15.24 -10.26 -7.65
C ASP A 292 15.15 -9.63 -9.05
N PHE A 293 14.86 -8.34 -9.12
CA PHE A 293 14.70 -7.55 -10.34
C PHE A 293 15.93 -6.70 -10.64
N GLY A 294 17.10 -7.06 -10.08
CA GLY A 294 18.38 -6.41 -10.39
C GLY A 294 18.54 -5.03 -9.74
N ILE A 295 17.56 -4.63 -8.93
CA ILE A 295 17.61 -3.43 -8.10
C ILE A 295 18.56 -3.73 -6.94
N LYS A 296 19.61 -2.92 -6.79
CA LYS A 296 20.60 -3.10 -5.72
C LYS A 296 20.33 -2.19 -4.52
N GLY A 297 19.64 -1.08 -4.79
CA GLY A 297 19.54 0.03 -3.85
C GLY A 297 20.91 0.57 -3.50
N ARG A 298 20.94 1.43 -2.48
CA ARG A 298 22.18 1.98 -1.94
C ARG A 298 22.43 1.37 -0.57
N LYS A 299 23.59 0.72 -0.38
CA LYS A 299 23.95 -0.01 0.86
C LYS A 299 23.58 0.69 2.16
N SER A 300 23.75 2.02 2.24
CA SER A 300 23.40 2.83 3.42
C SER A 300 21.91 2.88 3.77
N PHE A 301 21.02 2.45 2.87
CA PHE A 301 19.57 2.49 3.02
C PHE A 301 18.91 1.10 3.00
N ASN A 302 19.65 0.02 2.72
CA ASN A 302 19.07 -1.32 2.58
C ASN A 302 18.43 -1.84 3.88
N ASP A 303 18.89 -1.39 5.06
CA ASP A 303 18.28 -1.73 6.36
C ASP A 303 16.99 -0.93 6.66
N LYS A 304 16.72 0.12 5.87
CA LYS A 304 15.53 0.97 5.96
C LYS A 304 14.46 0.62 4.92
N VAL A 305 14.77 -0.28 3.99
CA VAL A 305 13.84 -0.76 2.98
C VAL A 305 13.64 -2.25 3.17
N SER A 306 12.39 -2.68 3.30
CA SER A 306 12.05 -4.10 3.44
C SER A 306 12.52 -4.85 2.21
N GLN A 307 13.08 -6.06 2.38
CA GLN A 307 13.49 -6.93 1.27
C GLN A 307 12.32 -7.31 0.34
N SER A 308 11.10 -7.17 0.86
CA SER A 308 9.85 -7.51 0.21
C SER A 308 8.89 -6.33 0.31
N ILE A 309 8.41 -5.85 -0.83
CA ILE A 309 7.44 -4.76 -0.91
C ILE A 309 6.04 -5.35 -1.00
N GLU A 310 5.17 -4.99 -0.08
CA GLU A 310 3.76 -5.36 -0.12
C GLU A 310 3.05 -4.45 -1.12
N ILE A 311 2.32 -5.05 -2.08
CA ILE A 311 1.58 -4.33 -3.10
C ILE A 311 0.09 -4.57 -2.88
N HIS A 312 -0.68 -3.50 -2.91
CA HIS A 312 -2.14 -3.55 -2.94
C HIS A 312 -2.67 -2.64 -4.05
N ALA A 313 -3.33 -3.22 -5.04
CA ALA A 313 -3.95 -2.48 -6.15
C ALA A 313 -5.48 -2.53 -6.05
N SER A 314 -6.11 -1.37 -6.11
CA SER A 314 -7.55 -1.19 -6.21
C SER A 314 -7.87 -0.59 -7.59
N LEU A 315 -8.29 -1.45 -8.50
CA LEU A 315 -8.42 -1.14 -9.91
C LEU A 315 -9.86 -1.27 -10.35
N PHE A 316 -10.25 -0.42 -11.28
CA PHE A 316 -11.59 -0.27 -11.80
C PHE A 316 -11.53 -0.16 -13.31
N GLY A 317 -12.53 -0.75 -13.95
CA GLY A 317 -12.67 -0.73 -15.39
C GLY A 317 -14.08 -1.07 -15.80
N ASN A 318 -14.35 -0.89 -17.09
CA ASN A 318 -15.61 -1.28 -17.68
C ASN A 318 -15.37 -2.04 -18.98
N THR A 319 -16.34 -2.86 -19.37
CA THR A 319 -16.26 -3.61 -20.62
C THR A 319 -16.48 -2.69 -21.81
N GLY A 320 -15.67 -2.86 -22.84
CA GLY A 320 -15.80 -2.13 -24.11
C GLY A 320 -14.94 -2.73 -25.21
N ASP A 321 -14.80 -1.99 -26.30
CA ASP A 321 -13.89 -2.36 -27.39
C ASP A 321 -12.43 -2.22 -26.92
N LYS A 322 -11.55 -3.06 -27.49
CA LYS A 322 -10.12 -3.12 -27.15
C LYS A 322 -9.36 -1.88 -27.62
#